data_AF-A0A352S9I1-F1
#
_entry.id   AF-A0A352S9I1-F1
#
_cell.length_a   1.000
_cell.length_b   1.000
_cell.length_c   1.000
_cell.angle_alpha   90.00
_cell.angle_beta   90.00
_cell.angle_gamma   90.00
#
_symmetry.space_group_name_H-M   'P 1'
#
loop_
_entity.id
_entity.type
_entity.pdbx_description
1 polymer ?
#
loop_
_entity_poly.entity_id
_entity_poly.type
_entity_poly.pdbx_seq_one_letter_code
_entity_poly.pdbx_strand_id
1 'polypeptide(L)'
;IWTNEEGTRFTPVMMGSGVFAGVFDAEFARRQQDRDGVSVGDALAAIGYRGTQRAGEVPGGMYAAYFEAHIEQGPVLEAAGLPIGVVSGALGQQWYDVTVTGQDAHAGPT
;
A
#
# COMPACT_ATOMS: atom_id res chain seq x y z
N ILE A 1 -1.35 11.71 5.41
CA ILE A 1 -0.63 10.43 5.44
C ILE A 1 -1.65 9.29 5.34
N TRP A 2 -1.37 8.27 4.53
CA TRP A 2 -2.29 7.15 4.28
C TRP A 2 -1.87 5.89 5.04
N THR A 3 -2.84 5.04 5.38
CA THR A 3 -2.57 3.76 6.07
C THR A 3 -1.95 2.75 5.10
N ASN A 4 -0.84 2.13 5.51
CA ASN A 4 -0.18 1.02 4.80
C ASN A 4 0.08 1.34 3.31
N GLU A 5 0.73 2.47 3.05
CA GLU A 5 1.10 2.90 1.70
C GLU A 5 2.15 1.96 1.10
N GLU A 6 3.20 1.64 1.86
CA GLU A 6 4.31 0.77 1.44
C GLU A 6 3.94 -0.71 1.24
N GLY A 7 2.77 -1.15 1.70
CA GLY A 7 2.31 -2.55 1.57
C GLY A 7 3.22 -3.61 2.19
N THR A 8 4.13 -3.23 3.09
CA THR A 8 5.18 -4.13 3.62
C THR A 8 4.66 -5.16 4.62
N ARG A 9 3.76 -4.74 5.52
CA ARG A 9 3.18 -5.65 6.53
C ARG A 9 1.96 -6.38 5.98
N PHE A 10 1.10 -5.65 5.26
CA PHE A 10 -0.11 -6.17 4.64
C PHE A 10 -0.09 -5.83 3.16
N THR A 11 -0.47 -6.77 2.30
CA THR A 11 -0.68 -6.51 0.87
C THR A 11 -2.15 -6.24 0.61
N PRO A 12 -2.52 -5.44 -0.42
CA PRO A 12 -1.66 -4.75 -1.38
C PRO A 12 -1.10 -3.41 -0.87
N VAL A 13 -0.13 -2.85 -1.61
CA VAL A 13 0.37 -1.47 -1.48
C VAL A 13 -0.73 -0.42 -1.66
N MET A 14 -0.50 0.79 -1.17
CA MET A 14 -1.39 1.95 -1.27
C MET A 14 -2.79 1.67 -0.70
N MET A 15 -2.87 0.86 0.35
CA MET A 15 -4.13 0.29 0.81
C MET A 15 -5.15 1.36 1.22
N GLY A 16 -4.76 2.29 2.09
CA GLY A 16 -5.67 3.32 2.61
C GLY A 16 -6.21 4.25 1.52
N SER A 17 -5.34 4.72 0.62
CA SER A 17 -5.72 5.59 -0.49
C SER A 17 -6.51 4.82 -1.56
N GLY A 18 -6.18 3.56 -1.81
CA GLY A 18 -6.91 2.69 -2.72
C GLY A 18 -8.35 2.42 -2.26
N VAL A 19 -8.56 2.22 -0.96
CA VAL A 19 -9.93 2.13 -0.40
C VAL A 19 -10.65 3.47 -0.50
N PHE A 20 -9.98 4.59 -0.18
CA PHE A 20 -10.57 5.92 -0.29
C PHE A 20 -11.02 6.24 -1.72
N ALA A 21 -10.21 5.90 -2.72
CA ALA A 21 -10.48 6.13 -4.14
C ALA A 21 -11.42 5.09 -4.77
N GLY A 22 -11.90 4.09 -4.00
CA GLY A 22 -12.79 3.03 -4.49
C GLY A 22 -12.12 1.98 -5.37
N VAL A 23 -10.78 1.93 -5.39
CA VAL A 23 -10.00 0.89 -6.09
C VAL A 23 -10.08 -0.44 -5.34
N PHE A 24 -10.11 -0.39 -4.01
CA PHE A 24 -10.28 -1.55 -3.15
C PHE A 24 -11.56 -1.44 -2.32
N ASP A 25 -12.24 -2.57 -2.12
CA ASP A 25 -13.31 -2.65 -1.12
C ASP A 25 -12.74 -2.55 0.30
N ALA A 26 -13.43 -1.83 1.18
CA ALA A 26 -12.97 -1.59 2.55
C ALA A 26 -12.92 -2.88 3.39
N GLU A 27 -13.87 -3.80 3.18
CA GLU A 27 -13.89 -5.08 3.88
C GLU A 27 -12.81 -6.02 3.35
N PHE A 28 -12.55 -6.01 2.03
CA PHE A 28 -11.39 -6.69 1.45
C PHE A 28 -10.08 -6.25 2.11
N ALA A 29 -9.84 -4.93 2.22
CA ALA A 29 -8.61 -4.40 2.83
C ALA A 29 -8.49 -4.78 4.32
N ARG A 30 -9.59 -4.70 5.07
CA ARG A 30 -9.61 -5.06 6.51
C ARG A 30 -9.30 -6.53 6.78
N ARG A 31 -9.64 -7.41 5.84
CA ARG A 31 -9.41 -8.86 5.95
C ARG A 31 -7.99 -9.29 5.56
N GLN A 32 -7.19 -8.42 4.96
CA GLN A 32 -5.80 -8.74 4.64
C GLN A 32 -5.04 -9.04 5.93
N GLN A 33 -4.18 -10.06 5.89
CA GLN A 33 -3.46 -10.55 7.04
C GLN A 33 -1.96 -10.38 6.85
N ASP A 34 -1.25 -10.17 7.95
CA ASP A 34 0.20 -10.29 7.95
C ASP A 34 0.63 -11.76 8.05
N ARG A 35 1.95 -11.97 8.08
CA ARG A 35 2.58 -13.29 8.18
C ARG A 35 2.19 -14.09 9.43
N ASP A 36 1.71 -13.41 10.47
CA ASP A 36 1.33 -14.01 11.76
C ASP A 36 -0.20 -14.22 11.84
N GLY A 37 -0.94 -13.91 10.77
CA GLY A 37 -2.39 -14.06 10.67
C GLY A 37 -3.18 -12.91 11.31
N VAL A 38 -2.54 -11.82 11.72
CA VAL A 38 -3.24 -10.64 12.26
C VAL A 38 -3.89 -9.88 11.10
N SER A 39 -5.18 -9.56 11.21
CA SER A 39 -5.86 -8.79 10.17
C SER A 39 -5.58 -7.29 10.27
N VAL A 40 -5.67 -6.56 9.16
CA VAL A 40 -5.62 -5.08 9.14
C VAL A 40 -6.69 -4.49 10.07
N GLY A 41 -7.89 -5.07 10.10
CA GLY A 41 -8.97 -4.64 10.97
C GLY A 41 -8.62 -4.73 12.46
N ASP A 42 -8.02 -5.86 12.87
CA ASP A 42 -7.58 -6.08 14.25
C ASP A 42 -6.39 -5.17 14.59
N ALA A 43 -5.44 -5.02 13.68
CA ALA A 43 -4.30 -4.13 13.85
C ALA A 43 -4.73 -2.66 14.04
N LEU A 44 -5.69 -2.18 13.25
CA LEU A 44 -6.27 -0.85 13.39
C LEU A 44 -7.02 -0.69 14.73
N ALA A 45 -7.76 -1.71 15.16
CA ALA A 45 -8.47 -1.68 16.44
C ALA A 45 -7.47 -1.65 17.62
N ALA A 46 -6.40 -2.44 17.56
CA ALA A 46 -5.38 -2.53 18.59
C ALA A 46 -4.67 -1.18 18.84
N ILE A 47 -4.49 -0.36 17.81
CA ILE A 47 -3.88 0.97 17.93
C ILE A 47 -4.92 2.09 18.13
N GLY A 48 -6.23 1.79 18.12
CA GLY A 48 -7.30 2.77 18.27
C GLY A 48 -7.63 3.59 17.01
N TYR A 49 -7.16 3.18 15.83
CA TYR A 49 -7.39 3.89 14.56
C TYR A 49 -8.49 3.25 13.68
N ARG A 50 -9.31 2.36 14.24
CA ARG A 50 -10.50 1.85 13.56
C ARG A 50 -11.63 2.89 13.59
N GLY A 51 -11.50 3.90 12.73
CA GLY A 51 -12.49 4.97 12.58
C GLY A 51 -13.86 4.47 12.12
N THR A 52 -14.91 5.24 12.44
CA THR A 52 -16.31 4.94 12.09
C THR A 52 -16.76 5.57 10.78
N GLN A 53 -16.06 6.61 10.32
CA GLN A 53 -16.32 7.24 9.03
C GLN A 53 -16.05 6.25 7.90
N ARG A 54 -16.95 6.21 6.91
CA ARG A 54 -16.74 5.39 5.72
C ARG A 54 -15.58 5.96 4.91
N ALA A 55 -14.70 5.09 4.45
CA ALA A 55 -13.63 5.51 3.55
C ALA A 55 -14.23 6.08 2.24
N GLY A 56 -13.63 7.14 1.72
CA GLY A 56 -14.14 7.89 0.56
C GLY A 56 -15.27 8.88 0.88
N GLU A 57 -15.85 8.83 2.09
CA GLU A 57 -16.79 9.86 2.53
C GLU A 57 -16.04 11.14 2.90
N VAL A 58 -16.37 12.24 2.22
CA VAL A 58 -15.82 13.57 2.51
C VAL A 58 -16.97 14.50 2.92
N PRO A 59 -17.11 14.79 4.23
CA PRO A 59 -18.13 15.72 4.70
C PRO A 59 -17.98 17.09 4.02
N GLY A 60 -19.05 17.59 3.42
CA GLY A 60 -19.05 18.87 2.70
C GLY A 60 -18.69 18.77 1.20
N GLY A 61 -18.48 17.56 0.67
CA GLY A 61 -18.25 17.32 -0.76
C GLY A 61 -16.81 16.90 -1.08
N MET A 62 -16.56 16.57 -2.35
CA MET A 62 -15.26 16.05 -2.79
C MET A 62 -14.16 17.12 -2.80
N TYR A 63 -12.90 16.69 -2.63
CA TYR A 63 -11.74 17.56 -2.81
C TYR A 63 -11.62 18.03 -4.26
N ALA A 64 -11.34 19.32 -4.46
CA ALA A 64 -11.12 19.87 -5.80
C ALA A 64 -9.76 19.46 -6.40
N ALA A 65 -8.76 19.19 -5.55
CA ALA A 65 -7.42 18.76 -5.94
C ALA A 65 -6.73 18.01 -4.79
N TYR A 66 -5.71 17.22 -5.11
CA TYR A 66 -4.83 16.55 -4.16
C TYR A 66 -3.37 16.79 -4.56
N PHE A 67 -2.54 17.20 -3.61
CA PHE A 67 -1.10 17.40 -3.80
C PHE A 67 -0.36 16.63 -2.72
N GLU A 68 0.68 15.90 -3.13
CA GLU A 68 1.56 15.17 -2.23
C GLU A 68 3.00 15.61 -2.50
N ALA A 69 3.67 16.05 -1.44
CA ALA A 69 5.11 16.31 -1.50
C ALA A 69 5.83 15.03 -1.08
N HIS A 70 6.81 14.62 -1.88
CA HIS A 70 7.59 13.42 -1.63
C HIS A 70 9.06 13.66 -1.99
N ILE A 71 9.95 12.92 -1.35
CA ILE A 71 11.35 12.85 -1.80
C ILE A 71 11.41 12.11 -3.14
N GLU A 72 12.43 12.38 -3.95
CA GLU A 72 12.54 11.78 -5.29
C GLU A 72 12.73 10.25 -5.26
N GLN A 73 13.37 9.72 -4.21
CA GLN A 73 13.81 8.32 -4.09
C GLN A 73 14.78 7.87 -5.21
N GLY A 74 15.31 8.83 -5.98
CA GLY A 74 16.25 8.64 -7.06
C GLY A 74 17.30 9.77 -7.09
N PRO A 75 18.23 9.73 -8.06
CA PRO A 75 19.36 10.65 -8.11
C PRO A 75 19.19 11.83 -9.07
N VAL A 76 18.05 11.99 -9.75
CA VAL A 76 17.87 12.93 -10.87
C VAL A 76 17.95 14.39 -10.42
N LEU A 77 17.23 14.77 -9.37
CA LEU A 77 17.23 16.14 -8.84
C LEU A 77 18.58 16.50 -8.24
N GLU A 78 19.20 15.58 -7.49
CA GLU A 78 20.56 15.76 -6.96
C GLU A 78 21.57 15.96 -8.09
N ALA A 79 21.58 15.06 -9.09
CA ALA A 79 22.49 15.14 -10.22
C ALA A 79 22.26 16.40 -11.10
N ALA A 80 21.03 16.88 -11.17
CA ALA A 80 20.68 18.11 -11.90
C ALA A 80 20.93 19.39 -11.08
N GLY A 81 21.27 19.29 -9.78
CA GLY A 81 21.40 20.44 -8.89
C GLY A 81 20.08 21.20 -8.69
N LEU A 82 18.94 20.51 -8.82
CA LEU A 82 17.61 21.10 -8.72
C LEU A 82 16.94 20.75 -7.38
N PRO A 83 16.34 21.72 -6.67
CA PRO A 83 15.73 21.44 -5.38
C PRO A 83 14.30 20.88 -5.48
N ILE A 84 13.61 21.06 -6.61
CA ILE A 84 12.19 20.71 -6.78
C ILE A 84 11.97 20.08 -8.17
N GLY A 85 11.28 18.95 -8.19
CA GLY A 85 10.75 18.32 -9.40
C GLY A 85 9.24 18.48 -9.50
N VAL A 86 8.74 18.82 -10.69
CA VAL A 86 7.30 18.79 -11.00
C VAL A 86 6.98 17.43 -11.63
N VAL A 87 6.37 16.55 -10.84
CA VAL A 87 6.05 15.17 -11.27
C VAL A 87 4.94 15.19 -12.32
N SER A 88 5.20 14.60 -13.48
CA SER A 88 4.24 14.50 -14.59
C SER A 88 3.46 13.18 -14.61
N GLY A 89 3.94 12.16 -13.89
CA GLY A 89 3.30 10.85 -13.78
C GLY A 89 4.10 9.89 -12.90
N ALA A 90 3.52 8.71 -12.66
CA ALA A 90 4.15 7.61 -11.93
C ALA A 90 4.20 6.36 -12.81
N LEU A 91 5.14 5.46 -12.53
CA LEU A 91 5.27 4.19 -13.25
C LEU A 91 4.17 3.22 -12.81
N GLY A 92 3.68 2.40 -13.74
CA GLY A 92 2.81 1.27 -13.43
C GLY A 92 3.55 0.18 -12.65
N GLN A 93 2.86 -0.46 -11.72
CA GLN A 93 3.42 -1.52 -10.87
C GLN A 93 2.59 -2.80 -11.01
N GLN A 94 3.26 -3.96 -10.98
CA GLN A 94 2.64 -5.28 -10.98
C GLN A 94 3.37 -6.15 -9.95
N TRP A 95 2.62 -6.78 -9.06
CA TRP A 95 3.14 -7.60 -7.98
C TRP A 95 2.69 -9.05 -8.20
N TYR A 96 3.59 -10.00 -7.94
CA TYR A 96 3.35 -11.41 -8.19
C TYR A 96 3.76 -12.23 -6.98
N ASP A 97 2.87 -13.11 -6.52
CA ASP A 97 3.21 -14.18 -5.59
C ASP A 97 3.51 -15.44 -6.40
N VAL A 98 4.74 -15.94 -6.30
CA VAL A 98 5.21 -17.12 -7.04
C VAL A 98 5.51 -18.26 -6.07
N THR A 99 4.79 -19.36 -6.21
CA THR A 99 5.05 -20.62 -5.49
C THR A 99 5.59 -21.66 -6.45
N VAL A 100 6.77 -22.23 -6.13
CA VAL A 100 7.37 -23.34 -6.88
C VAL A 100 7.26 -24.60 -6.04
N THR A 101 6.50 -25.58 -6.53
CA THR A 101 6.29 -26.87 -5.85
C THR A 101 7.17 -27.93 -6.49
N GLY A 102 8.11 -28.47 -5.72
CA GLY A 102 8.94 -29.61 -6.10
C GLY A 102 8.48 -30.91 -5.43
N GLN A 103 9.37 -31.88 -5.40
CA GLN A 103 9.22 -33.09 -4.60
C GLN A 103 10.40 -33.19 -3.64
N ASP A 104 10.10 -33.37 -2.36
CA ASP A 104 11.14 -33.61 -1.36
C ASP A 104 11.83 -34.95 -1.66
N ALA A 105 13.17 -34.94 -1.68
CA ALA A 105 14.00 -36.11 -1.88
C ALA A 105 15.22 -36.06 -0.95
N HIS A 106 15.80 -37.22 -0.65
CA HIS A 106 17.05 -37.28 0.10
C HIS A 106 18.16 -36.60 -0.71
N ALA A 107 18.97 -35.73 -0.08
CA ALA A 107 20.04 -35.00 -0.76
C ALA A 107 21.19 -35.88 -1.29
N GLY A 108 21.29 -37.12 -0.78
CA GLY A 108 22.16 -38.20 -1.27
C GLY A 108 21.61 -38.93 -2.51
N PRO A 109 22.17 -40.09 -2.92
CA PRO A 109 22.00 -40.57 -4.30
C PRO A 109 20.59 -41.12 -4.54
N THR A 110 19.74 -40.27 -5.10
CA THR A 110 18.74 -40.65 -6.11
C THR A 110 19.42 -40.87 -7.45
#